data_AF-A0A957P577-F1
#
_entry.id   AF-A0A957P577-F1
#
_cell.length_a   1.000
_cell.length_b   1.000
_cell.length_c   1.000
_cell.angle_alpha   90.00
_cell.angle_beta   90.00
_cell.angle_gamma   90.00
#
_symmetry.space_group_name_H-M   'P 1'
#
loop_
_entity.id
_entity.type
_entity.pdbx_description
1 polymer ?
#
loop_
_entity_poly.entity_id
_entity_poly.type
_entity_poly.pdbx_seq_one_letter_code
_entity_poly.pdbx_strand_id
1 'polypeptide(L)'
;VEMARGVKERGMPVIAMLSRRHCENAKPGHSSGKKLLDYADVVLDNQCPQGDCIVEIDGLEWRTGPTSTVTGAMIMNMLRCTVAEKLVARGVKVEMLPSHHFIGNTSAEEQLERYYEAFRRSTAHLYV
;
A
#
# COMPACT_ATOMS: atom_id res chain seq x y z
N VAL A 1 -13.47 4.32 3.14
CA VAL A 1 -14.11 5.65 2.95
C VAL A 1 -14.06 6.45 4.23
N GLU A 2 -14.63 5.95 5.33
CA GLU A 2 -14.62 6.65 6.64
C GLU A 2 -13.24 7.09 7.10
N MET A 3 -12.23 6.22 7.00
CA MET A 3 -10.86 6.56 7.36
C MET A 3 -10.31 7.73 6.51
N ALA A 4 -10.49 7.70 5.19
CA ALA A 4 -10.04 8.78 4.31
C ALA A 4 -10.73 10.10 4.65
N ARG A 5 -12.03 10.08 4.96
CA ARG A 5 -12.75 11.26 5.46
C ARG A 5 -12.10 11.80 6.74
N GLY A 6 -11.85 10.95 7.73
CA GLY A 6 -11.22 11.36 8.99
C GLY A 6 -9.81 11.94 8.82
N VAL A 7 -9.05 11.44 7.84
CA VAL A 7 -7.73 12.01 7.45
C VAL A 7 -7.90 13.40 6.85
N LYS A 8 -8.87 13.59 5.93
CA LYS A 8 -9.16 14.90 5.33
C LYS A 8 -9.67 15.91 6.35
N GLU A 9 -10.52 15.50 7.30
CA GLU A 9 -10.99 16.34 8.41
C GLU A 9 -9.84 16.85 9.30
N ARG A 10 -8.71 16.12 9.33
CA ARG A 10 -7.48 16.51 10.04
C ARG A 10 -6.51 17.33 9.18
N GLY A 11 -6.90 17.73 7.97
CA GLY A 11 -6.06 18.51 7.06
C GLY A 11 -4.86 17.75 6.48
N MET A 12 -4.88 16.41 6.53
CA MET A 12 -3.79 15.57 6.05
C MET A 12 -4.01 15.12 4.59
N PRO A 13 -2.94 14.90 3.81
CA PRO A 13 -3.05 14.37 2.46
C PRO A 13 -3.44 12.88 2.46
N VAL A 14 -4.20 12.46 1.46
CA VAL A 14 -4.62 11.08 1.24
C VAL A 14 -4.02 10.55 -0.06
N ILE A 15 -3.18 9.53 0.05
CA ILE A 15 -2.73 8.72 -1.09
C ILE A 15 -3.54 7.41 -1.05
N ALA A 16 -4.33 7.15 -2.09
CA ALA A 16 -5.19 5.97 -2.17
C ALA A 16 -4.71 5.01 -3.25
N MET A 17 -4.52 3.74 -2.89
CA MET A 17 -4.36 2.66 -3.87
C MET A 17 -5.70 1.99 -4.14
N LEU A 18 -6.13 1.96 -5.40
CA LEU A 18 -7.41 1.40 -5.82
C LEU A 18 -7.37 1.02 -7.32
N SER A 19 -8.35 0.27 -7.80
CA SER A 19 -8.64 0.19 -9.24
C SER A 19 -9.55 1.35 -9.60
N ARG A 20 -9.07 2.28 -10.44
CA ARG A 20 -9.88 3.44 -10.84
C ARG A 20 -11.11 2.99 -11.61
N ARG A 21 -10.92 2.09 -12.59
CA ARG A 21 -12.00 1.53 -13.42
C ARG A 21 -13.06 0.83 -12.58
N HIS A 22 -12.66 0.01 -11.60
CA HIS A 22 -13.62 -0.62 -10.70
C HIS A 22 -14.36 0.41 -9.84
N CYS A 23 -13.62 1.37 -9.26
CA CYS A 23 -14.18 2.38 -8.36
C CYS A 23 -15.20 3.29 -9.08
N GLU A 24 -14.92 3.73 -10.30
CA GLU A 24 -15.80 4.59 -11.09
C GLU A 24 -17.13 3.89 -11.42
N ASN A 25 -17.08 2.59 -11.78
CA ASN A 25 -18.27 1.81 -12.16
C ASN A 25 -19.07 1.27 -10.96
N ALA A 26 -18.45 1.09 -9.79
CA ALA A 26 -19.14 0.60 -8.61
C ALA A 26 -20.15 1.63 -8.05
N LYS A 27 -21.27 1.18 -7.49
CA LYS A 27 -22.14 2.06 -6.70
C LYS A 27 -21.45 2.42 -5.37
N PRO A 28 -21.57 3.65 -4.84
CA PRO A 28 -21.04 3.99 -3.52
C PRO A 28 -21.64 3.07 -2.44
N GLY A 29 -20.78 2.42 -1.65
CA GLY A 29 -21.21 1.54 -0.55
C GLY A 29 -21.29 2.21 0.82
N HIS A 30 -20.80 3.45 0.96
CA HIS A 30 -20.80 4.20 2.22
C HIS A 30 -22.03 5.10 2.32
N SER A 31 -22.58 5.28 3.52
CA SER A 31 -23.79 6.09 3.78
C SER A 31 -23.69 7.54 3.34
N SER A 32 -22.48 8.09 3.25
CA SER A 32 -22.26 9.45 2.72
C SER A 32 -22.43 9.57 1.20
N GLY A 33 -22.66 8.48 0.47
CA GLY A 33 -22.71 8.46 -1.00
C GLY A 33 -21.37 8.70 -1.69
N LYS A 34 -20.27 8.76 -0.92
CA LYS A 34 -18.91 9.00 -1.41
C LYS A 34 -18.12 7.69 -1.55
N LYS A 35 -17.13 7.71 -2.44
CA LYS A 35 -16.15 6.67 -2.71
C LYS A 35 -14.78 7.08 -2.17
N LEU A 36 -13.82 6.15 -2.11
CA LEU A 36 -12.45 6.46 -1.69
C LEU A 36 -11.82 7.50 -2.63
N LEU A 37 -12.13 7.42 -3.93
CA LEU A 37 -11.65 8.35 -4.95
C LEU A 37 -12.01 9.81 -4.66
N ASP A 38 -13.15 10.08 -4.01
CA ASP A 38 -13.59 11.44 -3.67
C ASP A 38 -12.72 12.12 -2.60
N TYR A 39 -11.96 11.34 -1.84
CA TYR A 39 -11.08 11.83 -0.78
C TYR A 39 -9.60 11.75 -1.14
N ALA A 40 -9.24 11.11 -2.26
CA ALA A 40 -7.86 10.87 -2.64
C ALA A 40 -7.24 12.11 -3.29
N ASP A 41 -6.13 12.60 -2.73
CA ASP A 41 -5.32 13.66 -3.34
C ASP A 41 -4.39 13.08 -4.42
N VAL A 42 -3.90 11.86 -4.19
CA VAL A 42 -3.12 11.07 -5.17
C VAL A 42 -3.72 9.68 -5.26
N VAL A 43 -3.86 9.19 -6.49
CA VAL A 43 -4.35 7.84 -6.77
C VAL A 43 -3.22 6.99 -7.32
N LEU A 44 -2.94 5.89 -6.64
CA LEU A 44 -2.13 4.79 -7.14
C LEU A 44 -3.07 3.76 -7.79
N ASP A 45 -3.29 3.90 -9.10
CA ASP A 45 -4.21 3.03 -9.83
C ASP A 45 -3.56 1.67 -10.11
N ASN A 46 -4.11 0.61 -9.52
CA ASN A 46 -3.60 -0.74 -9.70
C ASN A 46 -4.02 -1.39 -11.04
N GLN A 47 -4.79 -0.68 -11.87
CA GLN A 47 -5.19 -1.10 -13.22
C GLN A 47 -6.01 -2.40 -13.27
N CYS A 48 -6.47 -2.91 -12.13
CA CYS A 48 -7.27 -4.12 -12.09
C CYS A 48 -8.63 -3.87 -12.77
N PRO A 49 -9.17 -4.83 -13.55
CA PRO A 49 -10.46 -4.66 -14.20
C PRO A 49 -11.61 -4.65 -13.18
N GLN A 50 -12.81 -4.30 -13.63
CA GLN A 50 -14.00 -4.48 -12.80
C GLN A 50 -14.15 -5.97 -12.43
N GLY A 51 -14.26 -6.26 -11.13
CA GLY A 51 -14.35 -7.63 -10.62
C GLY A 51 -13.00 -8.29 -10.35
N ASP A 52 -11.88 -7.61 -10.59
CA ASP A 52 -10.50 -8.01 -10.27
C ASP A 52 -9.92 -9.23 -11.00
N CYS A 53 -10.77 -10.08 -11.57
CA CYS A 53 -10.37 -11.31 -12.22
C CYS A 53 -10.23 -11.18 -13.75
N ILE A 54 -9.19 -11.81 -14.32
CA ILE A 54 -8.85 -11.73 -15.75
C ILE A 54 -8.88 -13.06 -16.51
N VAL A 55 -8.98 -14.19 -15.82
CA VAL A 55 -8.93 -15.53 -16.44
C VAL A 55 -10.34 -16.08 -16.59
N GLU A 56 -10.70 -16.47 -17.81
CA GLU A 56 -11.90 -17.23 -18.12
C GLU A 56 -11.55 -18.72 -18.22
N ILE A 57 -12.41 -19.58 -17.66
CA ILE A 57 -12.26 -21.04 -17.71
C ILE A 57 -13.60 -21.61 -18.14
N ASP A 58 -13.57 -22.44 -19.19
CA ASP A 58 -14.78 -23.08 -19.72
C ASP A 58 -15.50 -23.88 -18.63
N GLY A 59 -16.80 -23.64 -18.50
CA GLY A 59 -17.65 -24.27 -17.49
C GLY A 59 -17.75 -23.52 -16.15
N LEU A 60 -17.03 -22.40 -15.96
CA LEU A 60 -17.22 -21.53 -14.80
C LEU A 60 -18.15 -20.36 -15.11
N GLU A 61 -19.04 -20.03 -14.16
CA GLU A 61 -19.91 -18.83 -14.22
C GLU A 61 -19.11 -17.53 -14.05
N TRP A 62 -18.01 -17.57 -13.28
CA TRP A 62 -17.24 -16.40 -12.89
C TRP A 62 -15.77 -16.51 -13.31
N ARG A 63 -15.16 -15.37 -13.64
CA ARG A 63 -13.72 -15.25 -13.91
C ARG A 63 -12.89 -15.48 -12.64
N THR A 64 -11.64 -15.92 -12.81
CA THR A 64 -10.64 -16.05 -11.73
C THR A 64 -9.33 -15.32 -12.07
N GLY A 65 -8.32 -15.40 -11.21
CA GLY A 65 -7.04 -14.70 -11.36
C GLY A 65 -7.15 -13.23 -10.95
N PRO A 66 -7.35 -12.93 -9.64
CA PRO A 66 -7.36 -11.57 -9.14
C PRO A 66 -6.01 -10.89 -9.36
N THR A 67 -6.03 -9.69 -9.90
CA THR A 67 -4.82 -8.95 -10.30
C THR A 67 -4.42 -7.87 -9.30
N SER A 68 -5.36 -7.40 -8.48
CA SER A 68 -5.18 -6.30 -7.54
C SER A 68 -4.08 -6.56 -6.51
N THR A 69 -3.94 -7.79 -6.03
CA THR A 69 -2.89 -8.17 -5.07
C THR A 69 -1.50 -8.09 -5.72
N VAL A 70 -1.35 -8.67 -6.91
CA VAL A 70 -0.05 -8.72 -7.61
C VAL A 70 0.38 -7.32 -8.03
N THR A 71 -0.52 -6.58 -8.67
CA THR A 71 -0.26 -5.21 -9.13
C THR A 71 -0.09 -4.24 -7.95
N GLY A 72 -0.92 -4.37 -6.91
CA GLY A 72 -0.80 -3.57 -5.70
C GLY A 72 0.52 -3.80 -4.97
N ALA A 73 0.93 -5.05 -4.80
CA ALA A 73 2.24 -5.39 -4.21
C ALA A 73 3.40 -4.84 -5.06
N MET A 74 3.31 -4.95 -6.39
CA MET A 74 4.29 -4.38 -7.31
C MET A 74 4.39 -2.86 -7.14
N ILE A 75 3.26 -2.14 -7.13
CA ILE A 75 3.24 -0.68 -6.94
C ILE A 75 3.83 -0.29 -5.58
N MET A 76 3.47 -0.99 -4.50
CA MET A 76 4.03 -0.71 -3.17
C MET A 76 5.54 -0.90 -3.13
N ASN A 77 6.06 -1.94 -3.79
CA ASN A 77 7.50 -2.17 -3.85
C ASN A 77 8.22 -1.11 -4.71
N MET A 78 7.64 -0.71 -5.84
CA MET A 78 8.19 0.39 -6.66
C MET A 78 8.21 1.71 -5.89
N LEU A 79 7.14 2.02 -5.16
CA LEU A 79 7.05 3.20 -4.30
C LEU A 79 8.14 3.14 -3.21
N ARG A 80 8.28 2.00 -2.53
CA ARG A 80 9.32 1.80 -1.50
C ARG A 80 10.71 2.05 -2.06
N CYS A 81 11.05 1.48 -3.22
CA CYS A 81 12.36 1.66 -3.85
C CYS A 81 12.61 3.13 -4.21
N THR A 82 11.63 3.78 -4.84
CA THR A 82 11.73 5.18 -5.27
C THR A 82 11.87 6.14 -4.07
N VAL A 83 11.14 5.89 -2.99
CA VAL A 83 11.24 6.68 -1.75
C VAL A 83 12.61 6.51 -1.11
N ALA A 84 13.11 5.26 -1.02
CA ALA A 84 14.43 4.99 -0.46
C ALA A 84 15.54 5.70 -1.26
N GLU A 85 15.51 5.58 -2.59
CA GLU A 85 16.47 6.27 -3.48
C GLU A 85 16.45 7.79 -3.24
N LYS A 86 15.27 8.40 -3.21
CA LYS A 86 15.12 9.85 -2.99
C LYS A 86 15.58 10.29 -1.60
N LEU A 87 15.38 9.47 -0.57
CA LEU A 87 15.84 9.78 0.79
C LEU A 87 17.37 9.67 0.90
N VAL A 88 17.97 8.62 0.34
CA VAL A 88 19.44 8.46 0.30
C VAL A 88 20.09 9.61 -0.47
N ALA A 89 19.53 10.01 -1.61
CA ALA A 89 20.00 11.17 -2.38
C ALA A 89 19.96 12.49 -1.59
N ARG A 90 19.17 12.56 -0.51
CA ARG A 90 19.10 13.71 0.41
C ARG A 90 19.97 13.54 1.66
N GLY A 91 20.81 12.51 1.72
CA GLY A 91 21.65 12.20 2.88
C GLY A 91 20.89 11.58 4.06
N VAL A 92 19.63 11.17 3.87
CA VAL A 92 18.86 10.50 4.93
C VAL A 92 19.27 9.03 5.00
N LYS A 93 19.73 8.60 6.17
CA LYS A 93 19.97 7.18 6.45
C LYS A 93 18.63 6.47 6.65
N VAL A 94 18.32 5.51 5.78
CA VAL A 94 17.12 4.66 5.85
C VAL A 94 17.45 3.29 6.43
N GLU A 95 16.71 2.89 7.45
CA GLU A 95 16.79 1.55 8.03
C GLU A 95 15.83 0.63 7.28
N MET A 96 16.36 -0.42 6.64
CA MET A 96 15.57 -1.38 5.87
C MET A 96 15.51 -2.71 6.62
N LEU A 97 14.34 -3.36 6.59
CA LEU A 97 14.16 -4.70 7.13
C LEU A 97 14.99 -5.70 6.29
N PRO A 98 15.96 -6.40 6.88
CA PRO A 98 16.74 -7.42 6.19
C PRO A 98 15.94 -8.73 6.10
N SER A 99 16.36 -9.64 5.21
CA SER A 99 15.81 -10.99 5.20
C SER A 99 16.34 -11.80 6.39
N HIS A 100 15.44 -12.47 7.11
CA HIS A 100 15.79 -13.41 8.18
C HIS A 100 16.57 -14.64 7.67
N HIS A 101 16.47 -14.94 6.38
CA HIS A 101 17.14 -16.09 5.75
C HIS A 101 18.44 -15.70 5.04
N PHE A 102 18.98 -14.51 5.30
CA PHE A 102 20.26 -14.12 4.73
C PHE A 102 21.39 -14.88 5.43
N ILE A 103 21.78 -16.02 4.87
CA ILE A 103 22.86 -16.86 5.40
C ILE A 103 24.20 -16.16 5.19
N GLY A 104 24.98 -15.99 6.27
CA GLY A 104 26.40 -15.61 6.20
C GLY A 104 26.74 -14.15 6.43
N ASN A 105 25.83 -13.33 6.97
CA ASN A 105 26.15 -11.94 7.31
C ASN A 105 25.67 -11.58 8.71
N THR A 106 26.60 -11.53 9.67
CA THR A 106 26.35 -11.12 11.07
C THR A 106 25.71 -9.73 11.16
N SER A 107 25.90 -8.86 10.16
CA SER A 107 25.25 -7.54 10.12
C SER A 107 23.73 -7.58 9.87
N ALA A 108 23.17 -8.72 9.45
CA ALA A 108 21.73 -8.87 9.22
C ALA A 108 20.93 -8.91 10.54
N GLU A 109 21.44 -9.60 11.57
CA GLU A 109 20.80 -9.63 12.89
C GLU A 109 20.82 -8.24 13.55
N GLU A 110 21.97 -7.57 13.54
CA GLU A 110 22.07 -6.21 14.06
C GLU A 110 21.16 -5.23 13.32
N GLN A 111 21.07 -5.34 11.99
CA GLN A 111 20.18 -4.51 11.18
C GLN A 111 18.70 -4.77 11.50
N LEU A 112 18.35 -6.03 11.74
CA LEU A 112 17.00 -6.42 12.12
C LEU A 112 16.60 -5.80 13.46
N GLU A 113 17.48 -5.85 14.46
CA GLU A 113 17.26 -5.21 15.76
C GLU A 113 17.11 -3.69 15.62
N ARG A 114 18.00 -3.05 14.85
CA ARG A 114 17.89 -1.60 14.55
C ARG A 114 16.55 -1.25 13.92
N TYR A 115 16.09 -2.04 12.96
CA TYR A 115 14.81 -1.82 12.30
C TYR A 115 13.63 -1.93 13.29
N TYR A 116 13.58 -2.98 14.11
CA TYR A 116 12.49 -3.15 15.07
C TYR A 116 12.53 -2.12 16.19
N GLU A 117 13.70 -1.71 16.68
CA GLU A 117 13.82 -0.62 17.64
C GLU A 117 13.30 0.70 17.07
N ALA A 118 13.69 1.04 15.83
CA ALA A 118 13.17 2.22 15.14
C ALA A 118 11.65 2.16 14.97
N PHE A 119 11.11 1.00 14.60
CA PHE A 119 9.66 0.79 14.48
C PHE A 119 8.94 0.97 15.82
N ARG A 120 9.41 0.33 16.91
CA ARG A 120 8.85 0.49 18.26
C ARG A 120 8.85 1.94 18.70
N ARG A 121 9.96 2.67 18.50
CA ARG A 121 10.04 4.09 18.82
C ARG A 121 9.03 4.91 18.01
N SER A 122 8.84 4.59 16.73
CA SER A 122 7.90 5.31 15.86
C SER A 122 6.44 5.13 16.27
N THR A 123 6.06 3.97 16.82
CA THR A 123 4.68 3.65 17.20
C THR A 123 4.39 3.77 18.68
N ALA A 124 5.41 4.03 19.52
CA ALA A 124 5.27 4.09 20.99
C ALA A 124 4.13 5.01 21.45
N HIS A 125 3.96 6.17 20.82
CA HIS A 125 2.91 7.15 21.14
C HIS A 125 1.46 6.65 20.94
N LEU A 126 1.25 5.51 20.27
CA LEU A 126 -0.06 4.90 20.06
C LEU A 126 -0.47 3.96 21.21
N TYR A 127 0.46 3.60 22.08
CA TYR A 127 0.27 2.60 23.14
C TYR A 127 0.47 3.18 24.56
N VAL A 128 0.41 4.51 24.70
CA VAL A 128 0.51 5.25 25.97
C VAL A 128 -0.87 5.60 26.50
#